data_AF-A0A7J7NCF9-F1
#
_entry.id   AF-A0A7J7NCF9-F1
#
_cell.length_a   1.000
_cell.length_b   1.000
_cell.length_c   1.000
_cell.angle_alpha   90.00
_cell.angle_beta   90.00
_cell.angle_gamma   90.00
#
_symmetry.space_group_name_H-M   'P 1'
#
loop_
_entity.id
_entity.type
_entity.pdbx_description
1 polymer ?
#
loop_
_entity_poly.entity_id
_entity_poly.type
_entity_poly.pdbx_seq_one_letter_code
_entity_poly.pdbx_strand_id
1 'polypeptide(L)'
;MDILVVYGIGEDLLGDGESLREARGNLHIMLNSLVSSGLLLKGHDERYVMMHDNVRDAAISIAHEIRNELIMSVGLGWDCKNGQN
;
A
#
# COMPACT_ATOMS: atom_id res chain seq x y z
N MET A 1 1.42 15.13 1.19
CA MET A 1 0.12 14.48 0.93
C MET A 1 -0.03 14.06 -0.53
N ASP A 2 0.19 14.95 -1.51
CA ASP A 2 -0.08 14.65 -2.94
C ASP A 2 0.73 13.47 -3.49
N ILE A 3 1.98 13.29 -3.05
CA ILE A 3 2.82 12.13 -3.43
C ILE A 3 2.17 10.81 -2.99
N LEU A 4 1.57 10.78 -1.80
CA LEU A 4 0.92 9.58 -1.27
C LEU A 4 -0.42 9.30 -1.97
N VAL A 5 -1.11 10.34 -2.44
CA VAL A 5 -2.31 10.19 -3.28
C VAL A 5 -1.93 9.56 -4.62
N VAL A 6 -0.90 10.07 -5.29
CA VAL A 6 -0.42 9.51 -6.57
C VAL A 6 0.02 8.05 -6.39
N TYR A 7 0.74 7.74 -5.30
CA TYR A 7 1.14 6.37 -5.00
C TYR A 7 -0.06 5.47 -4.72
N GLY A 8 -1.03 5.93 -3.92
CA GLY A 8 -2.24 5.17 -3.61
C GLY A 8 -3.13 4.90 -4.83
N ILE A 9 -3.21 5.84 -5.78
CA ILE A 9 -3.88 5.62 -7.07
C ILE A 9 -3.09 4.60 -7.91
N GLY A 10 -1.77 4.73 -7.99
CA GLY A 10 -0.92 3.84 -8.79
C GLY A 10 -0.91 2.39 -8.29
N GLU A 11 -1.12 2.17 -7.00
CA GLU A 11 -1.24 0.85 -6.36
C GLU A 11 -2.71 0.36 -6.26
N ASP A 12 -3.66 1.06 -6.88
CA ASP A 12 -5.11 0.77 -6.84
C ASP A 12 -5.71 0.71 -5.42
N LEU A 13 -5.05 1.34 -4.43
CA LEU A 13 -5.54 1.43 -3.05
C LEU A 13 -6.71 2.40 -2.89
N LEU A 14 -6.87 3.34 -3.83
CA LEU A 14 -7.86 4.43 -3.74
C LEU A 14 -9.08 4.22 -4.66
N GLY A 15 -9.24 3.02 -5.21
CA GLY A 15 -10.38 2.65 -6.05
C GLY A 15 -10.29 3.21 -7.47
N ASP A 16 -10.65 2.39 -8.46
CA ASP A 16 -10.64 2.79 -9.86
C ASP A 16 -11.72 3.86 -10.14
N GLY A 17 -11.33 4.94 -10.82
CA GLY A 17 -12.24 6.00 -11.26
C GLY A 17 -12.51 7.15 -10.28
N GLU A 18 -11.86 7.23 -9.10
CA GLU A 18 -12.01 8.41 -8.25
C GLU A 18 -11.39 9.66 -8.87
N SER A 19 -12.11 10.79 -8.77
CA SER A 19 -11.49 12.08 -9.07
C SER A 19 -10.33 12.33 -8.10
N LEU A 20 -9.30 13.06 -8.54
CA LEU A 20 -8.14 13.39 -7.68
C LEU A 20 -8.56 14.01 -6.33
N ARG A 21 -9.69 14.73 -6.32
CA ARG A 21 -10.23 15.38 -5.13
C ARG A 21 -10.86 14.38 -4.15
N GLU A 22 -11.55 13.36 -4.66
CA GLU A 22 -12.10 12.26 -3.87
C GLU A 22 -10.99 11.37 -3.32
N ALA A 23 -10.04 10.96 -4.16
CA ALA A 23 -8.87 10.19 -3.76
C ALA A 23 -8.08 10.87 -2.63
N ARG A 24 -7.91 12.20 -2.71
CA ARG A 24 -7.29 12.99 -1.64
C ARG A 24 -8.11 12.97 -0.34
N GLY A 25 -9.43 13.07 -0.44
CA GLY A 25 -10.33 13.01 0.72
C GLY A 25 -10.30 11.65 1.41
N ASN A 26 -10.38 10.57 0.63
CA ASN A 26 -10.33 9.21 1.13
C ASN A 26 -8.99 8.87 1.77
N LEU A 27 -7.89 9.25 1.11
CA LEU A 27 -6.55 9.12 1.70
C LEU A 27 -6.46 9.90 3.02
N HIS A 28 -7.03 11.10 3.10
CA HIS A 28 -7.04 11.88 4.33
C HIS A 28 -7.76 11.16 5.49
N ILE A 29 -8.93 10.58 5.21
CA ILE A 29 -9.71 9.82 6.20
C ILE A 29 -8.91 8.59 6.66
N MET A 30 -8.34 7.85 5.71
CA MET A 30 -7.53 6.67 6.01
C MET A 30 -6.31 7.02 6.87
N LEU A 31 -5.57 8.07 6.49
CA LEU A 31 -4.43 8.55 7.27
C LEU A 31 -4.82 9.00 8.68
N ASN A 32 -5.94 9.72 8.83
CA ASN A 32 -6.43 10.12 10.15
C ASN A 32 -6.80 8.91 11.01
N SER A 33 -7.35 7.85 10.42
CA SER A 33 -7.61 6.59 11.11
C SER A 33 -6.31 5.92 11.58
N LEU A 34 -5.31 5.84 10.72
CA LEU A 34 -3.99 5.28 11.07
C LEU A 34 -3.29 6.10 12.17
N VAL A 35 -3.39 7.44 12.12
CA VAL A 35 -2.88 8.32 13.18
C VAL A 35 -3.62 8.06 14.49
N SER A 36 -4.95 7.99 14.45
CA SER A 36 -5.78 7.74 15.65
C SER A 36 -5.54 6.36 16.25
N SER A 37 -5.12 5.40 15.42
CA SER A 37 -4.74 4.05 15.83
C SER A 37 -3.30 3.96 16.36
N GLY A 38 -2.55 5.08 16.40
CA GLY A 38 -1.16 5.12 16.83
C GLY A 38 -0.16 4.47 15.86
N LEU A 39 -0.59 4.18 14.63
CA LEU A 39 0.28 3.58 13.60
C LEU A 39 1.09 4.66 12.86
N LEU A 40 0.56 5.88 12.81
CA LEU A 40 1.24 7.03 12.24
C LEU A 40 1.30 8.19 13.24
N LEU A 41 2.36 8.98 13.13
CA LEU A 41 2.49 10.27 13.78
C LEU A 41 2.11 11.36 12.80
N LYS A 42 1.37 12.37 13.29
CA LYS A 42 1.25 13.62 12.54
C LYS A 42 2.62 14.29 12.45
N GLY A 43 2.98 14.71 11.24
CA GLY A 43 4.15 15.54 11.02
C GLY A 43 3.96 16.94 11.62
N HIS A 44 5.02 17.75 11.55
CA HIS A 44 4.97 19.15 11.99
C HIS A 44 3.96 19.98 11.19
N ASP A 45 3.77 19.66 9.91
CA ASP A 45 2.74 20.20 9.04
C ASP A 45 1.70 19.09 8.77
N GLU A 46 0.42 19.45 8.81
CA GLU A 46 -0.74 18.58 8.59
C GLU A 46 -0.71 17.83 7.24
N ARG A 47 0.12 18.29 6.29
CA ARG A 47 0.33 17.66 4.99
C ARG A 47 1.29 16.47 5.03
N TYR A 48 1.91 16.21 6.18
CA TYR A 48 2.90 15.15 6.38
C TYR A 48 2.49 14.20 7.51
N VAL A 49 2.83 12.93 7.32
CA VAL A 49 2.71 11.87 8.32
C VAL A 49 4.06 11.17 8.42
N MET A 50 4.38 10.67 9.61
CA MET A 50 5.58 9.91 9.89
C MET A 50 5.20 8.54 10.43
N MET A 51 5.97 7.50 10.13
CA MET A 51 5.82 6.19 10.77
C MET A 51 6.69 6.13 12.01
N HIS A 52 6.21 5.44 13.05
CA HIS A 52 7.09 5.01 14.11
C HIS A 52 8.06 3.93 13.61
N ASP A 53 9.25 3.83 14.19
CA ASP A 53 10.24 2.82 13.80
C ASP A 53 9.68 1.39 13.93
N ASN A 54 8.93 1.09 14.99
CA ASN A 54 8.30 -0.22 15.17
C ASN A 54 7.23 -0.52 14.09
N VAL A 55 6.51 0.49 13.62
CA VAL A 55 5.52 0.32 12.55
C VAL A 55 6.23 0.13 11.20
N ARG A 56 7.32 0.88 10.97
CA ARG A 56 8.16 0.71 9.78
C ARG A 56 8.73 -0.71 9.70
N ASP A 57 9.28 -1.21 10.80
CA ASP A 57 9.90 -2.54 10.84
C ASP A 57 8.86 -3.65 10.63
N ALA A 58 7.68 -3.52 11.25
CA ALA A 58 6.57 -4.44 11.04
C ALA A 58 6.09 -4.44 9.57
N ALA A 59 5.91 -3.26 8.97
CA ALA A 59 5.51 -3.14 7.57
C ALA A 59 6.54 -3.76 6.61
N ILE A 60 7.83 -3.59 6.87
CA ILE A 60 8.91 -4.23 6.10
C ILE A 60 8.86 -5.75 6.25
N SER A 61 8.67 -6.27 7.47
CA SER A 61 8.56 -7.71 7.70
C SER A 61 7.40 -8.32 6.92
N ILE A 62 6.21 -7.71 7.01
CA ILE A 62 5.01 -8.15 6.29
C ILE A 62 5.25 -8.11 4.77
N ALA A 63 5.81 -6.99 4.26
CA ALA A 63 6.08 -6.85 2.82
C ALA A 63 7.12 -7.89 2.32
N HIS A 64 8.07 -8.27 3.17
CA HIS A 64 9.05 -9.31 2.85
C HIS A 64 8.42 -10.71 2.84
N GLU A 65 7.54 -11.02 3.79
CA GLU A 65 6.80 -12.28 3.85
C GLU A 65 5.88 -12.45 2.64
N ILE A 66 5.07 -11.42 2.32
CA ILE A 66 4.20 -11.43 1.13
C ILE A 66 5.00 -11.64 -0.14
N ARG A 67 6.17 -11.00 -0.27
CA ARG A 67 7.04 -11.17 -1.43
C ARG A 67 7.54 -12.61 -1.55
N ASN A 68 7.88 -13.26 -0.44
CA ASN A 68 8.33 -14.65 -0.46
C ASN A 68 7.19 -15.61 -0.85
N GLU A 69 5.96 -15.35 -0.40
CA GLU A 69 4.76 -16.10 -0.81
C GLU A 69 4.40 -15.87 -2.29
N LEU A 70 4.54 -14.63 -2.78
CA LEU A 70 4.33 -14.29 -4.18
C LEU A 70 5.40 -14.92 -5.09
N ILE A 71 6.68 -14.92 -4.68
CA ILE A 71 7.76 -15.57 -5.43
C ILE A 71 7.58 -17.09 -5.42
N MET A 72 7.13 -17.68 -4.31
CA MET A 72 6.84 -19.11 -4.23
C MET A 72 5.70 -19.52 -5.17
N SER A 73 4.64 -18.71 -5.27
CA SER A 73 3.52 -18.97 -6.18
C SER A 73 3.87 -18.74 -7.65
N VAL A 74 4.76 -17.79 -7.97
CA VAL A 74 5.30 -17.63 -9.34
C VAL A 74 6.31 -18.74 -9.70
N GLY A 75 7.03 -19.29 -8.72
CA GLY A 75 7.99 -20.39 -8.88
C GLY A 75 7.37 -21.74 -9.21
N LEU A 76 6.06 -21.93 -8.93
CA LEU A 76 5.27 -23.04 -9.46
C LEU A 76 4.74 -22.67 -10.84
N GLY A 77 5.68 -22.65 -11.79
CA GLY A 77 5.45 -22.25 -13.17
C GLY A 77 4.18 -22.87 -13.75
N TRP A 78 3.43 -22.05 -14.47
CA TRP A 78 2.38 -22.47 -15.36
C TRP A 78 3.03 -23.39 -16.40
N ASP A 79 2.94 -24.71 -16.17
CA ASP A 79 3.38 -25.71 -17.13
C ASP A 79 2.40 -25.66 -18.31
N CYS A 80 2.74 -24.83 -19.30
CA CYS A 80 2.11 -24.83 -20.61
C CYS A 80 2.39 -26.19 -21.26
N LYS A 81 1.59 -27.21 -20.93
CA LYS A 81 1.57 -28.45 -21.71
C LYS A 81 0.95 -28.13 -23.07
N ASN A 82 1.87 -27.92 -24.00
CA ASN A 82 1.69 -27.83 -25.43
C ASN A 82 0.73 -28.91 -25.94
N GLY A 83 -0.12 -28.50 -26.89
CA GLY A 83 -0.99 -29.38 -27.63
C GLY A 83 -0.24 -30.55 -28.25
N GLN A 84 -0.85 -31.73 -28.13
CA GLN A 84 -0.67 -32.82 -29.06
C GLN A 84 -2.05 -33.12 -29.63
N ASN A 85 -2.23 -32.73 -30.89
CA ASN A 85 -3.19 -33.32 -31.82
C ASN A 85 -2.41 -34.27 -32.71
#